data_AF-R6YW20-F1
#
_entry.id   AF-R6YW20-F1
#
_cell.length_a   1.000
_cell.length_b   1.000
_cell.length_c   1.000
_cell.angle_alpha   90.00
_cell.angle_beta   90.00
_cell.angle_gamma   90.00
#
_symmetry.space_group_name_H-M   'P 1'
#
loop_
_entity.id
_entity.type
_entity.pdbx_description
1 polymer ?
#
loop_
_entity_poly.entity_id
_entity_poly.type
_entity_poly.pdbx_seq_one_letter_code
_entity_poly.pdbx_strand_id
1 'polypeptide(L)'
;MSFLITGDAEVESEAEMVKSGLPLESTVYVAGHHGSASSSSWDFLQKAVPEYVVISCGAGNSYGHPHVETMEKLQSMEIPVFRTDKQGTVTVSTDGTSLTWSADPCNDYSSGDPDDKPARPAGSGQPALPEENAPDQEAAESGSHTYILNTNSKLIHMPDCKSVTDMSEANKQTWSGESYDKCLEEHPGYRGCKSCDPR
;
A
#
# COMPACT_ATOMS: atom_id res chain seq x y z
N MET A 1 -5.01 -4.55 26.06
CA MET A 1 -5.89 -3.47 25.58
C MET A 1 -5.04 -2.25 25.26
N SER A 2 -4.85 -1.94 23.99
CA SER A 2 -4.04 -0.81 23.53
C SER A 2 -4.72 -0.10 22.37
N PHE A 3 -4.48 1.21 22.28
CA PHE A 3 -4.99 2.07 21.20
C PHE A 3 -3.79 2.66 20.46
N LEU A 4 -3.77 2.48 19.15
CA LEU A 4 -2.78 3.09 18.26
C LEU A 4 -3.45 4.22 17.49
N ILE A 5 -3.06 5.46 17.77
CA ILE A 5 -3.62 6.66 17.15
C ILE A 5 -2.49 7.39 16.44
N THR A 6 -2.48 7.32 15.12
CA THR A 6 -1.35 7.82 14.31
C THR A 6 -1.59 9.22 13.72
N GLY A 7 -2.79 9.77 13.87
CA GLY A 7 -3.16 11.03 13.22
C GLY A 7 -3.00 10.93 11.70
N ASP A 8 -2.37 11.92 11.08
CA ASP A 8 -2.15 11.95 9.63
C ASP A 8 -0.81 11.32 9.21
N ALA A 9 -0.30 10.35 9.98
CA ALA A 9 0.90 9.60 9.59
C ALA A 9 0.71 8.92 8.23
N GLU A 10 1.71 9.10 7.36
CA GLU A 10 1.80 8.46 6.05
C GLU A 10 2.88 7.36 6.06
N VAL A 11 3.05 6.67 4.93
CA VAL A 11 3.94 5.50 4.78
C VAL A 11 5.37 5.75 5.27
N GLU A 12 5.90 6.97 5.15
CA GLU A 12 7.22 7.33 5.65
C GLU A 12 7.27 7.27 7.18
N SER A 13 6.30 7.89 7.87
CA SER A 13 6.19 7.85 9.33
C SER A 13 5.89 6.44 9.84
N GLU A 14 5.09 5.67 9.10
CA GLU A 14 4.83 4.26 9.38
C GLU A 14 6.09 3.41 9.32
N ALA A 15 6.92 3.61 8.30
CA ALA A 15 8.19 2.91 8.17
C ALA A 15 9.15 3.26 9.32
N GLU A 16 9.16 4.51 9.79
CA GLU A 16 9.91 4.91 10.98
C GLU A 16 9.39 4.24 12.25
N MET A 17 8.06 4.18 12.43
CA MET A 17 7.43 3.48 13.55
C MET A 17 7.82 2.00 13.56
N VAL A 18 7.76 1.32 12.41
CA VAL A 18 8.16 -0.09 12.27
C VAL A 18 9.63 -0.30 12.61
N LYS A 19 10.52 0.61 12.18
CA LYS A 19 11.96 0.54 12.46
C LYS A 19 12.33 0.87 13.90
N SER A 20 11.49 1.62 14.61
CA SER A 20 11.78 2.10 15.96
C SER A 20 11.90 0.98 17.00
N GLY A 21 11.32 -0.20 16.73
CA GLY A 21 11.23 -1.30 17.69
C GLY A 21 10.23 -1.06 18.82
N LEU A 22 9.44 0.03 18.76
CA LEU A 22 8.33 0.24 19.68
C LEU A 22 7.24 -0.84 19.46
N PRO A 23 6.51 -1.25 20.52
CA PRO A 23 5.39 -2.17 20.36
C PRO A 23 4.26 -1.46 19.60
N LEU A 24 3.96 -1.96 18.39
CA LEU A 24 2.88 -1.44 17.55
C LEU A 24 1.60 -2.27 17.62
N GLU A 25 1.66 -3.48 18.16
CA GLU A 25 0.49 -4.34 18.36
C GLU A 25 -0.61 -3.59 19.12
N SER A 26 -1.81 -3.57 18.54
CA SER A 26 -2.90 -2.73 19.02
C SER A 26 -4.22 -3.50 19.09
N THR A 27 -5.05 -3.19 20.08
CA THR A 27 -6.44 -3.67 20.07
C THR A 27 -7.27 -2.81 19.12
N VAL A 28 -7.08 -1.49 19.14
CA VAL A 28 -7.78 -0.56 18.26
C VAL A 28 -6.76 0.32 17.55
N TYR A 29 -6.82 0.35 16.22
CA TYR A 29 -6.07 1.29 15.38
C TYR A 29 -7.01 2.36 14.82
N VAL A 30 -6.68 3.63 15.02
CA VAL A 30 -7.34 4.74 14.32
C VAL A 30 -6.57 5.01 13.04
N ALA A 31 -7.19 4.71 11.91
CA ALA A 31 -6.55 4.73 10.60
C ALA A 31 -5.84 6.06 10.33
N GLY A 32 -4.58 5.95 9.91
CA GLY A 32 -3.75 7.09 9.55
C GLY A 32 -4.38 7.87 8.41
N HIS A 33 -4.24 9.20 8.44
CA HIS A 33 -4.67 10.09 7.36
C HIS A 33 -6.07 9.72 6.81
N HIS A 34 -7.01 9.47 7.71
CA HIS A 34 -8.41 9.16 7.38
C HIS A 34 -8.62 7.91 6.49
N GLY A 35 -7.64 7.01 6.40
CA GLY A 35 -7.67 5.86 5.50
C GLY A 35 -7.23 6.17 4.07
N SER A 36 -6.37 7.18 3.89
CA SER A 36 -5.72 7.50 2.61
C SER A 36 -4.92 6.32 2.05
N ALA A 37 -4.71 6.29 0.72
CA ALA A 37 -3.82 5.34 0.06
C ALA A 37 -2.35 5.53 0.46
N SER A 38 -1.98 6.73 0.93
CA SER A 38 -0.66 7.06 1.49
C SER A 38 -0.46 6.59 2.94
N SER A 39 -1.39 5.81 3.49
CA SER A 39 -1.34 5.30 4.86
C SER A 39 -1.70 3.82 4.93
N SER A 40 -1.61 3.26 6.13
CA SER A 40 -1.89 1.86 6.44
C SER A 40 -1.13 0.92 5.52
N SER A 41 0.18 1.12 5.36
CA SER A 41 1.04 0.25 4.57
C SER A 41 1.00 -1.20 5.07
N TRP A 42 1.29 -2.16 4.19
CA TRP A 42 1.30 -3.58 4.54
C TRP A 42 2.27 -3.88 5.69
N ASP A 43 3.49 -3.34 5.63
CA ASP A 43 4.50 -3.54 6.68
C ASP A 43 4.02 -3.01 8.02
N PHE A 44 3.34 -1.86 8.03
CA PHE A 44 2.77 -1.30 9.24
C PHE A 44 1.61 -2.14 9.77
N LEU A 45 0.64 -2.52 8.94
CA LEU A 45 -0.51 -3.31 9.36
C LEU A 45 -0.10 -4.70 9.88
N GLN A 46 0.92 -5.33 9.27
CA GLN A 46 1.47 -6.60 9.74
C GLN A 46 2.24 -6.49 11.05
N LYS A 47 2.68 -5.29 11.45
CA LYS A 47 3.27 -5.03 12.77
C LYS A 47 2.26 -4.58 13.80
N ALA A 48 1.24 -3.83 13.38
CA ALA A 48 0.22 -3.29 14.26
C ALA A 48 -0.87 -4.32 14.61
N VAL A 49 -1.14 -5.27 13.70
CA VAL A 49 -2.09 -6.39 13.80
C VAL A 49 -3.35 -6.04 14.61
N PRO A 50 -4.10 -4.99 14.21
CA PRO A 50 -5.19 -4.49 15.03
C PRO A 50 -6.38 -5.45 15.07
N GLU A 51 -7.03 -5.57 16.24
CA GLU A 51 -8.31 -6.29 16.35
C GLU A 51 -9.48 -5.49 15.75
N TYR A 52 -9.42 -4.16 15.77
CA TYR A 52 -10.41 -3.25 15.19
C TYR A 52 -9.74 -2.04 14.54
N VAL A 53 -10.32 -1.55 13.44
CA VAL A 53 -9.90 -0.29 12.82
C VAL A 53 -11.04 0.73 12.81
N VAL A 54 -10.73 1.96 13.24
CA VAL A 54 -11.64 3.11 13.17
C VAL A 54 -11.13 4.08 12.11
N ILE A 55 -11.94 4.31 11.08
CA ILE A 55 -11.68 5.29 10.03
C ILE A 55 -12.48 6.55 10.33
N SER A 56 -11.77 7.59 10.77
CA SER A 56 -12.36 8.91 10.97
C SER A 56 -12.31 9.69 9.66
N CYS A 57 -13.44 9.79 8.96
CA CYS A 57 -13.59 10.59 7.75
C CYS A 57 -15.03 11.15 7.64
N GLY A 58 -15.21 12.17 6.80
CA GLY A 58 -16.51 12.81 6.60
C GLY A 58 -17.32 12.17 5.46
N ALA A 59 -18.64 12.11 5.61
CA ALA A 59 -19.55 11.70 4.52
C ALA A 59 -19.41 12.66 3.32
N GLY A 60 -19.13 12.11 2.13
CA GLY A 60 -18.93 12.88 0.91
C GLY A 60 -17.73 13.83 0.96
N ASN A 61 -16.70 13.49 1.74
CA ASN A 61 -15.47 14.29 1.77
C ASN A 61 -14.81 14.34 0.38
N SER A 62 -14.26 15.50 0.02
CA SER A 62 -13.69 15.75 -1.31
C SER A 62 -12.36 15.06 -1.59
N TYR A 63 -11.77 14.40 -0.58
CA TYR A 63 -10.51 13.67 -0.70
C TYR A 63 -10.73 12.22 -1.15
N GLY A 64 -11.98 11.74 -1.15
CA GLY A 64 -12.32 10.38 -1.52
C GLY A 64 -11.98 9.34 -0.46
N HIS A 65 -11.66 9.77 0.76
CA HIS A 65 -11.27 8.87 1.84
C HIS A 65 -12.47 8.12 2.45
N PRO A 66 -12.29 6.86 2.90
CA PRO A 66 -11.07 6.07 2.76
C PRO A 66 -10.84 5.60 1.31
N HIS A 67 -9.57 5.44 0.92
CA HIS A 67 -9.22 4.96 -0.42
C HIS A 67 -9.39 3.45 -0.54
N VAL A 68 -9.70 2.99 -1.76
CA VAL A 68 -9.96 1.58 -2.07
C VAL A 68 -8.80 0.66 -1.70
N GLU A 69 -7.56 1.08 -1.95
CA GLU A 69 -6.36 0.29 -1.60
C GLU A 69 -6.26 0.04 -0.09
N THR A 70 -6.62 1.03 0.74
CA THR A 70 -6.65 0.88 2.19
C THR A 70 -7.76 -0.06 2.63
N MET A 71 -8.94 0.04 2.02
CA MET A 71 -10.04 -0.86 2.36
C MET A 71 -9.79 -2.31 1.94
N GLU A 72 -9.13 -2.55 0.80
CA GLU A 72 -8.73 -3.90 0.36
C GLU A 72 -7.73 -4.55 1.31
N LYS A 73 -6.75 -3.78 1.82
CA LYS A 73 -5.80 -4.26 2.85
C LYS A 73 -6.54 -4.68 4.13
N LEU A 74 -7.46 -3.84 4.62
CA LEU A 74 -8.24 -4.14 5.82
C LEU A 74 -9.17 -5.36 5.62
N GLN A 75 -9.81 -5.45 4.45
CA GLN A 75 -10.69 -6.57 4.10
C GLN A 75 -9.93 -7.90 4.01
N SER A 76 -8.76 -7.90 3.37
CA SER A 76 -7.95 -9.11 3.18
C SER A 76 -7.32 -9.63 4.47
N MET A 77 -7.15 -8.78 5.48
CA MET A 77 -6.77 -9.17 6.84
C MET A 77 -7.98 -9.51 7.72
N GLU A 78 -9.20 -9.44 7.17
CA GLU A 78 -10.47 -9.69 7.89
C GLU A 78 -10.64 -8.81 9.14
N ILE A 79 -10.07 -7.61 9.14
CA ILE A 79 -10.10 -6.70 10.30
C ILE A 79 -11.44 -5.97 10.36
N PRO A 80 -12.23 -6.10 11.45
CA PRO A 80 -13.46 -5.35 11.61
C PRO A 80 -13.27 -3.83 11.55
N VAL A 81 -14.12 -3.15 10.77
CA VAL A 81 -14.00 -1.71 10.51
C VAL A 81 -15.20 -0.91 11.03
N PHE A 82 -14.88 0.20 11.68
CA PHE A 82 -15.80 1.29 12.00
C PHE A 82 -15.52 2.51 11.12
N ARG A 83 -16.58 3.21 10.71
CA ARG A 83 -16.49 4.34 9.76
C ARG A 83 -17.37 5.50 10.18
N THR A 84 -16.79 6.66 10.45
CA THR A 84 -17.56 7.83 10.89
C THR A 84 -18.40 8.46 9.78
N ASP A 85 -18.01 8.28 8.52
CA ASP A 85 -18.80 8.73 7.36
C ASP A 85 -20.09 7.92 7.16
N LYS A 86 -20.13 6.68 7.66
CA LYS A 86 -21.29 5.78 7.59
C LYS A 86 -22.09 5.72 8.89
N GLN A 87 -21.40 5.75 10.02
CA GLN A 87 -21.99 5.49 11.34
C GLN A 87 -22.11 6.76 12.19
N GLY A 88 -21.60 7.91 11.72
CA GLY A 88 -21.52 9.13 12.50
C GLY A 88 -20.50 9.01 13.63
N THR A 89 -20.84 9.47 14.83
CA THR A 89 -19.96 9.35 15.99
C THR A 89 -19.89 7.90 16.48
N VAL A 90 -18.70 7.32 16.45
CA VAL A 90 -18.39 6.02 17.06
C VAL A 90 -17.76 6.27 18.42
N THR A 91 -18.36 5.72 19.48
CA THR A 91 -17.83 5.77 20.84
C THR A 91 -17.38 4.38 21.27
N VAL A 92 -16.17 4.30 21.81
CA VAL A 92 -15.66 3.10 22.47
C VAL A 92 -15.30 3.45 23.90
N SER A 93 -15.74 2.61 24.83
CA SER A 93 -15.43 2.72 26.27
C SER A 93 -14.77 1.45 26.74
N THR A 94 -13.91 1.56 27.75
CA THR A 94 -13.22 0.40 28.34
C THR A 94 -13.13 0.53 29.85
N ASP A 95 -13.21 -0.61 30.52
CA ASP A 95 -12.90 -0.75 31.95
C ASP A 95 -11.45 -1.22 32.20
N GLY A 96 -10.63 -1.29 31.14
CA GLY A 96 -9.27 -1.83 31.16
C GLY A 96 -9.17 -3.32 30.82
N THR A 97 -10.30 -4.03 30.75
CA THR A 97 -10.37 -5.46 30.40
C THR A 97 -11.24 -5.75 29.18
N SER A 98 -12.31 -4.97 28.98
CA SER A 98 -13.27 -5.14 27.89
C SER A 98 -13.48 -3.84 27.11
N LEU A 99 -13.96 -3.96 25.86
CA LEU A 99 -14.42 -2.84 25.05
C LEU A 99 -15.95 -2.89 24.94
N THR A 100 -16.59 -1.72 25.09
CA THR A 100 -18.00 -1.51 24.79
C THR A 100 -18.11 -0.45 23.70
N TRP A 101 -18.72 -0.81 22.57
CA TRP A 101 -18.89 0.06 21.41
C TRP A 101 -20.32 0.61 21.35
N SER A 102 -20.48 1.82 20.81
CA SER A 102 -21.79 2.44 20.57
C SER A 102 -22.54 1.85 19.38
N ALA A 103 -21.87 1.04 18.57
CA ALA A 103 -22.40 0.34 17.40
C ALA A 103 -21.56 -0.92 17.14
N ASP A 104 -22.05 -1.81 16.29
CA ASP A 104 -21.25 -2.91 15.74
C ASP A 104 -20.34 -2.40 14.59
N PRO A 105 -19.23 -3.09 14.28
CA PRO A 105 -18.43 -2.77 13.08
C PRO A 105 -19.31 -2.80 11.84
N CYS A 106 -19.24 -1.78 10.99
CA CYS A 106 -20.03 -1.75 9.76
C CYS A 106 -19.49 -2.70 8.70
N ASN A 107 -18.18 -2.98 8.74
CA ASN A 107 -17.46 -3.81 7.76
C ASN A 107 -17.76 -3.41 6.31
N ASP A 108 -18.02 -2.11 6.09
CA ASP A 108 -18.17 -1.53 4.77
C ASP A 108 -16.78 -1.15 4.23
N TYR A 109 -16.22 -2.06 3.44
CA TYR A 109 -14.93 -1.93 2.77
C TYR A 109 -14.99 -1.17 1.43
N SER A 110 -16.09 -0.49 1.12
CA SER A 110 -16.13 0.41 -0.05
C SER A 110 -15.22 1.62 0.14
N SER A 111 -14.68 2.17 -0.94
CA SER A 111 -14.01 3.47 -0.90
C SER A 111 -15.00 4.60 -0.53
N GLY A 112 -14.45 5.73 -0.08
CA GLY A 112 -15.20 6.97 0.12
C GLY A 112 -15.58 7.65 -1.21
N ASP A 113 -14.76 7.46 -2.25
CA ASP A 113 -15.05 7.84 -3.62
C ASP A 113 -15.52 6.61 -4.44
N PRO A 114 -16.79 6.56 -4.91
CA PRO A 114 -17.30 5.47 -5.73
C PRO A 114 -16.54 5.25 -7.06
N ASP A 115 -15.83 6.26 -7.55
CA ASP A 115 -15.04 6.20 -8.78
C ASP A 115 -13.57 5.80 -8.52
N ASP A 116 -13.17 5.69 -7.26
CA ASP A 116 -11.85 5.18 -6.86
C ASP A 116 -11.76 3.69 -7.15
N LYS A 117 -10.91 3.35 -8.12
CA LYS A 117 -10.76 1.97 -8.60
C LYS A 117 -9.43 1.42 -8.11
N PRO A 118 -9.43 0.18 -7.60
CA PRO A 118 -8.19 -0.47 -7.20
C PRO A 118 -7.31 -0.61 -8.44
N ALA A 119 -6.01 -0.50 -8.25
CA ALA A 119 -5.03 -0.61 -9.33
C ALA A 119 -4.90 -2.07 -9.84
N ARG A 120 -5.96 -2.60 -10.50
CA ARG A 120 -6.20 -4.00 -10.93
C ARG A 120 -6.13 -5.05 -9.79
N PRO A 121 -6.93 -6.13 -9.86
CA PRO A 121 -7.18 -6.99 -8.71
C PRO A 121 -5.96 -7.83 -8.34
N ALA A 122 -5.73 -7.96 -7.03
CA ALA A 122 -4.85 -8.95 -6.46
C ALA A 122 -5.29 -10.36 -6.93
N GLY A 123 -4.41 -11.04 -7.68
CA GLY A 123 -4.55 -12.48 -7.90
C GLY A 123 -4.47 -13.16 -6.53
N SER A 124 -5.47 -13.98 -6.23
CA SER A 124 -5.57 -14.80 -5.03
C SER A 124 -4.30 -15.63 -4.80
N GLY A 125 -3.50 -15.24 -3.83
CA GLY A 125 -2.39 -16.04 -3.30
C GLY A 125 -2.29 -15.77 -1.80
N GLN A 126 -2.83 -16.69 -1.00
CA GLN A 126 -2.60 -16.70 0.44
C GLN A 126 -1.07 -16.73 0.72
N PRO A 127 -0.56 -15.98 1.70
CA PRO A 127 0.80 -16.16 2.17
C PRO A 127 0.87 -17.48 2.97
N ALA A 128 1.61 -18.46 2.47
CA ALA A 128 2.12 -19.53 3.31
C ALA A 128 3.30 -18.99 4.12
N LEU A 129 3.18 -19.01 5.45
CA LEU A 129 4.29 -18.76 6.38
C LEU A 129 5.30 -19.94 6.37
N PRO A 130 6.53 -19.72 6.85
CA PRO A 130 7.76 -20.18 6.20
C PRO A 130 8.28 -21.52 6.72
N GLU A 131 8.97 -22.27 5.85
CA GLU A 131 9.95 -23.28 6.28
C GLU A 131 11.33 -22.94 5.69
N GLU A 132 12.31 -22.91 6.59
CA GLU A 132 13.73 -22.69 6.31
C GLU A 132 14.36 -23.88 5.58
N ASN A 133 15.14 -23.61 4.54
CA ASN A 133 16.59 -23.90 4.42
C ASN A 133 17.07 -23.75 2.96
N ALA A 134 18.18 -23.04 2.77
CA ALA A 134 18.97 -22.89 1.54
C ALA A 134 19.77 -24.19 1.22
N PRO A 135 20.66 -24.29 0.19
CA PRO A 135 21.05 -23.34 -0.87
C PRO A 135 21.18 -23.94 -2.30
N ASP A 136 21.40 -23.08 -3.33
CA ASP A 136 22.51 -23.12 -4.31
C ASP A 136 22.20 -22.50 -5.70
N GLN A 137 23.28 -22.05 -6.32
CA GLN A 137 23.45 -21.06 -7.40
C GLN A 137 23.41 -21.63 -8.84
N GLU A 138 23.22 -20.74 -9.84
CA GLU A 138 23.82 -20.66 -11.21
C GLU A 138 22.83 -19.97 -12.20
N ALA A 139 23.14 -19.16 -13.22
CA ALA A 139 24.31 -18.47 -13.77
C ALA A 139 23.81 -17.40 -14.79
N ALA A 140 24.67 -16.46 -15.20
CA ALA A 140 24.39 -15.25 -15.99
C ALA A 140 24.19 -15.44 -17.52
N GLU A 141 23.38 -14.56 -18.15
CA GLU A 141 23.43 -14.25 -19.59
C GLU A 141 23.82 -12.77 -19.81
N SER A 142 24.95 -12.54 -20.49
CA SER A 142 25.43 -11.19 -20.87
C SER A 142 24.76 -10.70 -22.16
N GLY A 143 23.48 -10.33 -22.07
CA GLY A 143 22.79 -9.57 -23.13
C GLY A 143 22.80 -8.08 -22.80
N SER A 144 23.24 -7.22 -23.74
CA SER A 144 23.02 -5.78 -23.62
C SER A 144 21.52 -5.50 -23.82
N HIS A 145 20.85 -5.03 -22.78
CA HIS A 145 19.43 -4.69 -22.77
C HIS A 145 19.22 -3.21 -23.00
N THR A 146 18.20 -2.84 -23.77
CA THR A 146 17.84 -1.44 -24.03
C THR A 146 16.48 -1.13 -23.43
N TYR A 147 16.40 -0.05 -22.67
CA TYR A 147 15.20 0.45 -22.00
C TYR A 147 14.89 1.89 -22.40
N ILE A 148 13.62 2.28 -22.30
CA ILE A 148 13.11 3.64 -22.54
C ILE A 148 12.55 4.20 -21.23
N LEU A 149 13.20 5.22 -20.70
CA LEU A 149 12.83 5.89 -19.46
C LEU A 149 11.90 7.06 -19.76
N ASN A 150 10.78 7.11 -19.05
CA ASN A 150 9.88 8.26 -19.02
C ASN A 150 10.31 9.19 -17.89
N THR A 151 10.88 10.34 -18.24
CA THR A 151 11.44 11.30 -17.27
C THR A 151 10.38 12.03 -16.44
N ASN A 152 9.12 12.02 -16.89
CA ASN A 152 7.99 12.60 -16.19
C ASN A 152 7.38 11.60 -15.20
N SER A 153 7.00 10.41 -15.67
CA SER A 153 6.35 9.39 -14.82
C SER A 153 7.32 8.53 -14.03
N LYS A 154 8.63 8.70 -14.25
CA LYS A 154 9.71 7.89 -13.67
C LYS A 154 9.51 6.39 -13.93
N LEU A 155 9.07 6.04 -15.15
CA LEU A 155 8.85 4.65 -15.55
C LEU A 155 9.93 4.19 -16.53
N ILE A 156 10.42 2.97 -16.35
CA ILE A 156 11.31 2.28 -17.30
C ILE A 156 10.44 1.39 -18.18
N HIS A 157 10.58 1.48 -19.49
CA HIS A 157 9.81 0.71 -20.47
C HIS A 157 10.74 -0.12 -21.35
N MET A 158 10.23 -1.22 -21.91
CA MET A 158 10.86 -1.86 -23.06
C MET A 158 10.63 -1.03 -24.34
N PRO A 159 11.53 -1.09 -25.35
CA PRO A 159 11.40 -0.29 -26.57
C PRO A 159 10.12 -0.55 -27.36
N ASP A 160 9.55 -1.73 -27.23
CA ASP A 160 8.31 -2.19 -27.88
C ASP A 160 7.04 -1.97 -27.05
N CYS A 161 7.15 -1.32 -25.89
CA CYS A 161 6.01 -1.03 -25.03
C CYS A 161 5.02 -0.07 -25.72
N LYS A 162 3.72 -0.40 -25.69
CA LYS A 162 2.66 0.48 -26.22
C LYS A 162 2.67 1.88 -25.60
N SER A 163 3.05 2.01 -24.33
CA SER A 163 3.16 3.32 -23.69
C SER A 163 4.29 4.19 -24.26
N VAL A 164 5.28 3.59 -24.94
CA VAL A 164 6.35 4.33 -25.62
C VAL A 164 5.84 4.98 -26.90
N THR A 165 4.88 4.38 -27.63
CA THR A 165 4.34 4.99 -28.85
C THR A 165 3.51 6.24 -28.57
N ASP A 166 2.86 6.30 -27.41
CA ASP A 166 2.01 7.42 -26.98
C ASP A 166 2.77 8.46 -26.13
N MET A 167 4.06 8.21 -25.86
CA MET A 167 4.89 9.10 -25.05
C MET A 167 5.47 10.24 -25.91
N SER A 168 5.48 11.46 -25.36
CA SER A 168 6.15 12.61 -25.98
C SER A 168 7.67 12.40 -26.04
N GLU A 169 8.28 12.72 -27.19
CA GLU A 169 9.74 12.63 -27.40
C GLU A 169 10.54 13.41 -26.35
N ALA A 170 10.01 14.52 -25.84
CA ALA A 170 10.67 15.32 -24.81
C ALA A 170 10.77 14.61 -23.44
N ASN A 171 9.94 13.59 -23.20
CA ASN A 171 9.93 12.81 -21.97
C ASN A 171 10.60 11.44 -22.13
N LYS A 172 11.11 11.11 -23.32
CA LYS A 172 11.80 9.84 -23.61
C LYS A 172 13.31 9.99 -23.41
N GLN A 173 13.88 9.05 -22.66
CA GLN A 173 15.32 8.87 -22.57
C GLN A 173 15.65 7.39 -22.79
N THR A 174 16.52 7.08 -23.75
CA THR A 174 16.98 5.71 -23.99
C THR A 174 18.18 5.40 -23.11
N TRP A 175 18.20 4.21 -22.52
CA TRP A 175 19.35 3.68 -21.78
C TRP A 175 19.64 2.26 -22.24
N SER A 176 20.91 1.90 -22.37
CA SER A 176 21.35 0.54 -22.72
C SER A 176 22.43 0.09 -21.74
N GLY A 177 22.32 -1.13 -21.24
CA GLY A 177 23.25 -1.67 -20.27
C GLY A 177 23.04 -3.16 -20.01
N GLU A 178 23.69 -3.67 -18.97
CA GLU A 178 23.81 -5.12 -18.75
C GLU A 178 22.51 -5.76 -18.24
N SER A 179 21.73 -5.03 -17.43
CA SER A 179 20.50 -5.56 -16.84
C SER A 179 19.52 -4.46 -16.44
N TYR A 180 18.28 -4.85 -16.15
CA TYR A 180 17.26 -3.95 -15.60
C TYR A 180 17.65 -3.40 -14.22
N ASP A 181 18.22 -4.24 -13.36
CA ASP A 181 18.65 -3.83 -12.02
C ASP A 181 19.73 -2.74 -12.09
N LYS A 182 20.66 -2.84 -13.06
CA LYS A 182 21.63 -1.77 -13.33
C LYS A 182 20.97 -0.48 -13.80
N CYS A 183 19.90 -0.58 -14.60
CA CYS A 183 19.13 0.59 -14.99
C CYS A 183 18.52 1.29 -13.77
N LEU A 184 17.98 0.54 -12.80
CA LEU A 184 17.44 1.09 -11.56
C LEU A 184 18.51 1.70 -10.65
N GLU A 185 19.67 1.06 -10.51
CA GLU A 185 20.79 1.59 -9.72
C GLU A 185 21.24 2.96 -10.23
N GLU A 186 21.32 3.13 -11.55
CA GLU A 186 21.71 4.41 -12.18
C GLU A 186 20.60 5.46 -12.18
N HIS A 187 19.34 5.04 -12.02
CA HIS A 187 18.15 5.91 -12.09
C HIS A 187 17.28 5.74 -10.84
N PRO A 188 17.77 6.17 -9.66
CA PRO A 188 17.03 6.04 -8.42
C PRO A 188 15.70 6.79 -8.50
N GLY A 189 14.63 6.13 -8.03
CA GLY A 189 13.26 6.63 -8.09
C GLY A 189 12.52 6.31 -9.38
N TYR A 190 13.16 5.67 -10.35
CA TYR A 190 12.47 5.05 -11.47
C TYR A 190 11.95 3.66 -11.10
N ARG A 191 10.90 3.21 -11.78
CA ARG A 191 10.32 1.88 -11.59
C ARG A 191 9.87 1.29 -12.92
N GLY A 192 9.82 -0.02 -13.03
CA GLY A 192 9.43 -0.72 -14.25
C GLY A 192 7.98 -0.45 -14.64
N CYS A 193 7.74 -0.26 -15.93
CA CYS A 193 6.40 -0.17 -16.48
C CYS A 193 5.73 -1.54 -16.38
N LYS A 194 4.66 -1.61 -15.59
CA LYS A 194 3.87 -2.83 -15.38
C LYS A 194 3.24 -3.41 -16.66
N SER A 195 3.21 -2.65 -17.77
CA SER A 195 2.63 -3.13 -19.04
C SER A 195 3.61 -3.89 -19.92
N CYS A 196 4.92 -3.59 -19.85
CA CYS A 196 5.94 -4.29 -20.63
C CYS A 196 6.94 -5.06 -19.77
N ASP A 197 6.82 -4.93 -18.44
CA ASP A 197 7.66 -5.55 -17.40
C ASP A 197 9.13 -5.70 -17.82
N PRO A 198 9.90 -4.61 -17.77
CA PRO A 198 11.30 -4.61 -18.25
C PRO A 198 12.28 -5.39 -17.37
N ARG A 199 11.80 -6.16 -16.37
CA ARG A 199 12.61 -6.91 -15.40
C ARG A 199 13.13 -8.22 -15.93
#